data_AF-A0A645I6C3-F1
#
_entry.id   AF-A0A645I6C3-F1
#
_cell.length_a   1.000
_cell.length_b   1.000
_cell.length_c   1.000
_cell.angle_alpha   90.00
_cell.angle_beta   90.00
_cell.angle_gamma   90.00
#
_symmetry.space_group_name_H-M   'P 1'
#
loop_
_entity.id
_entity.type
_entity.pdbx_description
1 polymer ?
#
loop_
_entity_poly.entity_id
_entity_poly.type
_entity_poly.pdbx_seq_one_letter_code
_entity_poly.pdbx_strand_id
1 'polypeptide(L)'
;MNIKIYFWSIRIFSILFFFFISLFALDTITYFWGFLIHLVPSIIVLLLIIISWKHQITGGLLFIVTGLFSFLFFNFEAVYISLSPIFIGILFLLEIYFKNNEKRRKKIS
;
A
#
# COMPACT_ATOMS: atom_id res chain seq x y z
N MET A 1 -18.94 14.66 8.29
CA MET A 1 -18.09 13.87 7.36
C MET A 1 -17.97 12.45 7.89
N ASN A 2 -18.32 11.42 7.10
CA ASN A 2 -18.50 10.05 7.61
C ASN A 2 -17.16 9.31 7.64
N ILE A 3 -16.55 9.18 8.83
CA ILE A 3 -15.19 8.62 9.03
C ILE A 3 -15.06 7.19 8.48
N LYS A 4 -16.16 6.43 8.45
CA LYS A 4 -16.21 5.11 7.81
C LYS A 4 -15.82 5.16 6.33
N ILE A 5 -16.21 6.20 5.59
CA ILE A 5 -15.91 6.33 4.14
C ILE A 5 -14.40 6.42 3.93
N TYR A 6 -13.69 7.23 4.73
CA TYR A 6 -12.23 7.37 4.65
C TYR A 6 -11.49 6.04 4.89
N PHE A 7 -11.96 5.24 5.85
CA PHE A 7 -11.37 3.93 6.14
C PHE A 7 -11.51 2.93 4.99
N TRP A 8 -12.62 2.99 4.25
CA TRP A 8 -12.79 2.16 3.06
C TRP A 8 -12.00 2.69 1.86
N SER A 9 -11.92 4.02 1.69
CA SER A 9 -11.17 4.65 0.59
C SER A 9 -9.71 4.22 0.57
N ILE A 10 -9.03 4.17 1.73
CA ILE A 10 -7.61 3.79 1.80
C ILE A 10 -7.41 2.34 1.36
N ARG A 11 -8.27 1.41 1.79
CA ARG A 11 -8.20 0.00 1.39
C ARG A 11 -8.45 -0.18 -0.11
N ILE A 12 -9.46 0.51 -0.64
CA ILE A 12 -9.77 0.49 -2.08
C ILE A 12 -8.56 1.00 -2.88
N PHE A 13 -7.96 2.11 -2.45
CA PHE A 13 -6.78 2.67 -3.11
C PHE A 13 -5.58 1.70 -3.09
N SER A 14 -5.38 1.01 -1.97
CA SER A 14 -4.33 -0.02 -1.84
C SER A 14 -4.56 -1.19 -2.80
N ILE A 15 -5.81 -1.65 -2.91
CA ILE A 15 -6.20 -2.74 -3.81
C ILE A 15 -6.05 -2.32 -5.28
N LEU A 16 -6.44 -1.09 -5.63
CA LEU A 16 -6.21 -0.53 -6.96
C LEU A 16 -4.72 -0.48 -7.31
N PHE A 17 -3.87 -0.10 -6.36
CA PHE A 17 -2.42 -0.13 -6.55
C PHE A 17 -1.89 -1.55 -6.78
N PHE A 18 -2.39 -2.55 -6.04
CA PHE A 18 -2.06 -3.96 -6.30
C PHE A 18 -2.40 -4.38 -7.73
N PHE A 19 -3.60 -4.04 -8.22
CA PHE A 19 -3.99 -4.36 -9.59
C PHE A 19 -3.11 -3.62 -10.61
N PHE A 20 -2.84 -2.33 -10.39
CA PHE A 20 -1.93 -1.55 -11.24
C PHE A 20 -0.54 -2.20 -11.34
N ILE A 21 0.06 -2.61 -10.22
CA ILE A 21 1.36 -3.31 -10.23
C ILE A 21 1.26 -4.67 -10.93
N SER A 22 0.15 -5.37 -10.79
CA SER A 22 -0.06 -6.67 -11.44
C SER A 22 -0.14 -6.58 -12.97
N LEU A 23 -0.55 -5.42 -13.52
CA LEU A 23 -0.59 -5.21 -14.98
C LEU A 23 0.81 -5.29 -15.62
N PHE A 24 1.86 -4.90 -14.90
CA PHE A 24 3.23 -5.01 -15.42
C PHE A 24 3.63 -6.45 -15.69
N ALA A 25 3.11 -7.45 -14.96
CA ALA A 25 3.41 -8.84 -15.24
C ALA A 25 2.84 -9.35 -16.57
N LEU A 26 1.85 -8.68 -17.15
CA LEU A 26 1.24 -9.12 -18.41
C LEU A 26 2.18 -8.96 -19.61
N ASP A 27 3.24 -8.15 -19.50
CA ASP A 27 4.22 -7.93 -20.57
C ASP A 27 5.02 -9.19 -20.94
N THR A 28 5.15 -10.11 -19.99
CA THR A 28 5.98 -11.32 -20.05
C THR A 28 5.14 -12.59 -19.99
N ILE A 29 3.83 -12.49 -20.25
CA ILE A 29 2.88 -13.61 -20.15
C ILE A 29 3.24 -14.82 -21.03
N THR A 30 3.94 -14.60 -22.15
CA THR A 30 4.42 -15.66 -23.06
C THR A 30 5.64 -16.42 -22.51
N TYR A 31 6.35 -15.86 -21.53
CA TYR A 31 7.52 -16.45 -20.91
C TYR A 31 7.20 -16.82 -19.46
N PHE A 32 6.90 -18.09 -19.20
CA PHE A 32 6.45 -18.57 -17.89
C PHE A 32 7.31 -18.08 -16.70
N TRP A 33 8.64 -18.20 -16.81
CA TRP A 33 9.56 -17.73 -15.77
C TRP A 33 9.60 -16.21 -15.64
N GLY A 34 9.50 -15.49 -16.77
CA GLY A 34 9.42 -14.03 -16.80
C GLY A 34 8.16 -13.52 -16.08
N PHE A 35 7.02 -14.11 -16.41
CA PHE A 35 5.73 -13.83 -15.77
C PHE A 35 5.78 -14.04 -14.25
N LEU A 36 6.34 -15.17 -13.79
CA LEU A 36 6.46 -15.46 -12.36
C LEU A 36 7.34 -14.45 -11.62
N ILE A 37 8.44 -13.99 -12.24
CA ILE A 37 9.33 -12.97 -11.65
C ILE A 37 8.62 -11.61 -11.60
N HIS A 38 7.87 -11.23 -12.63
CA HIS A 38 7.13 -9.97 -12.65
C HIS A 38 5.91 -9.96 -11.73
N LEU A 39 5.44 -11.13 -11.27
CA LEU A 39 4.44 -11.23 -10.20
C LEU A 39 5.01 -11.00 -8.79
N VAL A 40 6.33 -11.09 -8.59
CA VAL A 40 6.93 -10.90 -7.26
C VAL A 40 6.56 -9.53 -6.66
N PRO A 41 6.67 -8.39 -7.39
CA PRO A 41 6.23 -7.10 -6.90
C PRO A 41 4.75 -7.07 -6.48
N SER A 42 3.84 -7.66 -7.26
CA SER A 42 2.41 -7.64 -6.94
C SER A 42 2.09 -8.52 -5.74
N ILE A 43 2.73 -9.68 -5.60
CA ILE A 43 2.59 -10.57 -4.44
C ILE A 43 3.05 -9.85 -3.16
N ILE A 44 4.17 -9.12 -3.20
CA ILE A 44 4.64 -8.33 -2.05
C ILE A 44 3.57 -7.31 -1.65
N VAL A 45 3.05 -6.52 -2.59
CA VAL A 45 1.99 -5.54 -2.32
C VAL A 45 0.74 -6.21 -1.74
N LEU A 46 0.33 -7.36 -2.27
CA LEU A 46 -0.82 -8.11 -1.76
C LEU A 46 -0.65 -8.52 -0.30
N LEU A 47 0.53 -9.04 0.07
CA LEU A 47 0.84 -9.41 1.44
C LEU A 47 0.80 -8.18 2.37
N LEU A 48 1.31 -7.03 1.92
CA LEU A 48 1.26 -5.78 2.68
C LEU A 48 -0.19 -5.34 2.93
N ILE A 49 -1.08 -5.46 1.96
CA ILE A 49 -2.52 -5.17 2.11
C ILE A 49 -3.15 -6.11 3.14
N ILE A 50 -2.87 -7.41 3.06
CA ILE A 50 -3.42 -8.40 4.00
C ILE A 50 -2.96 -8.09 5.43
N ILE A 51 -1.67 -7.77 5.61
CA ILE A 51 -1.11 -7.39 6.92
C ILE A 51 -1.76 -6.09 7.42
N SER A 52 -1.89 -5.08 6.56
CA SER A 52 -2.43 -3.76 6.93
C SER A 52 -3.90 -3.81 7.36
N TRP A 53 -4.67 -4.80 6.89
CA TRP A 53 -6.06 -4.99 7.29
C TRP A 53 -6.21 -5.37 8.77
N LYS A 54 -5.30 -6.18 9.31
CA LYS A 54 -5.30 -6.54 10.74
C LYS A 54 -4.44 -5.59 11.59
N HIS A 55 -3.29 -5.17 11.06
CA HIS A 55 -2.31 -4.34 11.75
C HIS A 55 -2.00 -3.08 10.96
N GLN A 56 -2.84 -2.05 11.12
CA GLN A 56 -2.75 -0.80 10.36
C GLN A 56 -1.40 -0.09 10.51
N ILE A 57 -0.81 -0.09 11.72
CA ILE A 57 0.49 0.56 11.98
C ILE A 57 1.60 -0.20 11.25
N THR A 58 1.67 -1.51 11.47
CA THR A 58 2.68 -2.38 10.85
C THR A 58 2.57 -2.34 9.34
N GLY A 59 1.36 -2.44 8.78
CA GLY A 59 1.12 -2.34 7.35
C GLY A 59 1.54 -1.00 6.77
N GLY A 60 1.16 0.11 7.41
CA GLY A 60 1.56 1.46 6.97
C GLY A 60 3.09 1.65 6.96
N LEU A 61 3.78 1.20 8.01
CA LEU A 61 5.23 1.24 8.09
C LEU A 61 5.89 0.36 7.02
N LEU A 62 5.39 -0.86 6.81
CA LEU A 62 5.93 -1.77 5.79
C LEU A 62 5.74 -1.21 4.38
N PHE A 63 4.63 -0.54 4.10
CA PHE A 63 4.41 0.17 2.83
C PHE A 63 5.43 1.29 2.61
N ILE A 64 5.72 2.10 3.65
CA ILE A 64 6.74 3.15 3.60
C ILE A 64 8.13 2.55 3.36
N VAL A 65 8.50 1.52 4.12
CA VAL A 65 9.79 0.84 3.99
C VAL A 65 9.94 0.24 2.60
N THR A 66 8.89 -0.38 2.06
CA THR A 66 8.90 -0.96 0.69
C THR A 66 9.12 0.13 -0.36
N GLY A 67 8.44 1.27 -0.24
CA GLY A 67 8.63 2.37 -1.17
C GLY A 67 10.01 3.02 -1.06
N LEU A 68 10.54 3.21 0.15
CA LEU A 68 11.90 3.71 0.36
C LEU A 68 12.95 2.73 -0.15
N PHE A 69 12.77 1.44 0.09
CA PHE A 69 13.65 0.40 -0.46
C PHE A 69 13.63 0.47 -1.98
N SER A 70 12.46 0.51 -2.61
CA SER A 70 12.38 0.65 -4.06
C SER A 70 13.05 1.94 -4.56
N PHE A 71 12.91 3.05 -3.86
CA PHE A 71 13.56 4.31 -4.23
C PHE A 71 15.09 4.24 -4.16
N LEU A 72 15.65 3.55 -3.16
CA LEU A 72 17.09 3.47 -2.94
C LEU A 72 17.79 2.45 -3.86
N PHE A 73 17.10 1.36 -4.21
CA PHE A 73 17.70 0.24 -4.94
C PHE A 73 17.41 0.23 -6.45
N PHE A 74 16.44 1.04 -6.91
CA PHE A 74 16.12 1.15 -8.34
C PHE A 74 16.48 2.54 -8.90
N ASN A 75 16.62 2.63 -10.22
CA ASN A 75 16.99 3.87 -10.93
C ASN A 75 15.91 4.96 -10.82
N PHE A 76 16.26 6.19 -11.22
CA PHE A 76 15.35 7.36 -11.22
C PHE A 76 14.00 7.11 -11.92
N GLU A 77 13.93 6.20 -12.89
CA GLU A 77 12.68 5.85 -13.57
C GLU A 77 11.67 5.13 -12.63
N ALA A 78 12.18 4.43 -11.61
CA ALA A 78 11.35 3.76 -10.61
C ALA A 78 10.79 4.71 -9.54
N VAL A 79 11.17 6.00 -9.55
CA VAL A 79 10.73 6.98 -8.53
C VAL A 79 9.21 7.07 -8.48
N TYR A 80 8.54 7.15 -9.64
CA TYR A 80 7.08 7.24 -9.71
C TYR A 80 6.37 6.02 -9.10
N ILE A 81 6.94 4.83 -9.32
CA ILE A 81 6.42 3.58 -8.79
C ILE A 81 6.69 3.50 -7.27
N SER A 82 7.86 3.94 -6.83
CA SER A 82 8.29 3.90 -5.42
C SER A 82 7.56 4.89 -4.50
N LEU A 83 7.10 6.03 -5.03
CA LEU A 83 6.32 7.01 -4.28
C LEU A 83 4.93 6.50 -3.92
N SER A 84 4.35 5.63 -4.75
CA SER A 84 2.99 5.10 -4.56
C SER A 84 2.85 4.29 -3.25
N PRO A 85 3.73 3.31 -2.93
CA PRO A 85 3.76 2.63 -1.63
C PRO A 85 3.95 3.58 -0.44
N ILE A 86 4.82 4.59 -0.56
CA ILE A 86 5.05 5.57 0.51
C ILE A 86 3.77 6.34 0.80
N PHE A 87 3.10 6.81 -0.25
CA PHE A 87 1.85 7.54 -0.13
C PHE A 87 0.75 6.67 0.53
N ILE A 88 0.60 5.42 0.11
CA ILE A 88 -0.33 4.46 0.72
C ILE A 88 -0.01 4.26 2.21
N GLY A 89 1.26 4.10 2.56
CA GLY A 89 1.68 3.93 3.93
C GLY A 89 1.37 5.15 4.82
N ILE A 90 1.59 6.37 4.30
CA ILE A 90 1.19 7.62 4.96
C ILE A 90 -0.31 7.67 5.19
N LEU A 91 -1.12 7.28 4.19
CA LEU A 91 -2.57 7.23 4.32
C LEU A 91 -3.01 6.29 5.46
N PHE A 92 -2.41 5.10 5.58
CA PHE A 92 -2.67 4.19 6.70
C PHE A 92 -2.30 4.81 8.07
N LEU A 93 -1.20 5.55 8.17
CA LEU A 93 -0.84 6.24 9.41
C LEU A 93 -1.80 7.38 9.76
N LEU A 94 -2.24 8.15 8.77
CA LEU A 94 -3.28 9.18 8.93
C LEU A 94 -4.59 8.56 9.39
N GLU A 95 -4.95 7.39 8.86
CA GLU A 95 -6.12 6.61 9.27
C GLU A 95 -6.16 6.40 10.79
N ILE A 96 -5.03 5.96 11.32
CA ILE A 96 -4.85 5.64 12.74
C ILE A 96 -4.93 6.91 13.58
N TYR A 97 -4.31 8.00 13.12
CA TYR A 97 -4.37 9.29 13.80
C TYR A 97 -5.81 9.78 13.95
N PHE A 98 -6.61 9.75 12.88
CA PHE A 98 -8.02 10.16 12.92
C PHE A 98 -8.86 9.24 13.82
N LYS A 99 -8.65 7.92 13.73
CA LYS A 99 -9.35 6.93 14.57
C LYS A 99 -9.08 7.14 16.06
N ASN A 100 -7.84 7.46 16.43
CA ASN A 100 -7.46 7.72 17.82
C ASN A 100 -8.04 9.03 18.34
N ASN A 101 -8.06 10.08 17.51
CA ASN A 101 -8.67 11.36 17.88
C ASN A 101 -10.19 11.26 18.07
N GLU A 102 -10.90 10.51 17.23
CA GLU A 102 -12.33 10.29 17.40
C GLU A 102 -12.66 9.53 18.69
N LYS A 103 -11.88 8.49 19.02
CA LYS A 103 -12.01 7.76 20.29
C LYS A 103 -11.80 8.68 21.50
N ARG A 104 -10.83 9.60 21.44
CA ARG A 104 -10.59 10.58 22.52
C ARG A 104 -11.77 11.53 22.70
N ARG A 105 -12.36 12.04 21.61
CA ARG A 105 -13.53 12.93 21.67
C ARG A 105 -14.73 12.27 22.34
N LYS A 106 -15.03 11.01 21.99
CA LYS A 106 -16.13 10.23 22.59
C LYS A 106 -15.95 9.88 24.07
N LYS A 107 -14.72 9.97 24.61
CA LYS A 107 -14.44 9.72 26.03
C LYS A 107 -14.68 10.97 26.90
N ILE A 108 -14.71 12.14 26.30
CA ILE A 108 -14.82 13.44 26.99
C ILE A 108 -16.27 13.97 26.97
N SER A 109 -17.10 13.51 26.02
CA SER A 109 -18.54 13.77 25.94
C SER A 109 -19.35 12.78 26.78
#